data_AF-A0A6I4MYC4-F1
#
_entry.id   AF-A0A6I4MYC4-F1
#
_cell.length_a   1.000
_cell.length_b   1.000
_cell.length_c   1.000
_cell.angle_alpha   90.00
_cell.angle_beta   90.00
_cell.angle_gamma   90.00
#
_symmetry.space_group_name_H-M   'P 1'
#
loop_
_entity.id
_entity.type
_entity.pdbx_description
1 polymer ?
#
loop_
_entity_poly.entity_id
_entity_poly.type
_entity_poly.pdbx_seq_one_letter_code
_entity_poly.pdbx_strand_id
1 'polypeptide(L)'
;MLRGERTLPADIVEDERRSGARRACQGISPEIVVAVYRAVIGILRDEFMDSASRTGASVDAMLDGIRRLWVLTDHFSSTLVAARYEVDLSDAREAEQRKVSFVRLALDPTSDPHDVVAACVRHGLRADGAYWLVRAAARSESIAAVQAALKPAHPIDGFGGVLVSDYGTVEGILPTRPREPTGTDVAVAVAGPVGPVDFARAASESRRALRTARQFGLTGLHDRDSLGILVSISEDHELSELLRRRYVDPVRRGSTISEDIFETVDAYLDRHSIPHAAAKLFIHVNTVRYRLRSSPS
;
A
#
# COMPACT_ATOMS: atom_id res chain seq x y z
N MET A 1 -33.65 -2.36 50.30
CA MET A 1 -32.22 -2.50 49.94
C MET A 1 -32.11 -3.37 48.71
N LEU A 2 -32.02 -2.77 47.52
CA LEU A 2 -31.74 -3.47 46.26
C LEU A 2 -30.22 -3.42 46.03
N ARG A 3 -29.54 -4.54 46.27
CA ARG A 3 -28.13 -4.72 45.91
C ARG A 3 -28.02 -4.69 44.39
N GLY A 4 -27.19 -3.78 43.88
CA GLY A 4 -27.00 -3.54 42.46
C GLY A 4 -26.30 -4.69 41.75
N GLU A 5 -26.96 -5.23 40.74
CA GLU A 5 -26.25 -5.76 39.58
C GLU A 5 -25.77 -4.56 38.76
N ARG A 6 -24.44 -4.46 38.59
CA ARG A 6 -23.73 -3.38 37.89
C ARG A 6 -23.76 -3.56 36.36
N THR A 7 -24.70 -4.35 35.85
CA THR A 7 -24.72 -4.81 34.47
C THR A 7 -26.10 -4.56 33.90
N LEU A 8 -26.18 -3.89 32.74
CA LEU A 8 -27.45 -3.77 32.05
C LEU A 8 -27.96 -5.16 31.63
N PRO A 9 -29.29 -5.35 31.59
CA PRO A 9 -29.92 -6.52 31.00
C PRO A 9 -29.34 -6.82 29.60
N ALA A 10 -29.06 -8.10 29.32
CA ALA A 10 -28.34 -8.53 28.11
C ALA A 10 -29.09 -8.19 26.79
N ASP A 11 -30.41 -8.11 26.85
CA ASP A 11 -31.29 -7.68 25.77
C ASP A 11 -31.09 -6.21 25.39
N ILE A 12 -30.86 -5.33 26.37
CA ILE A 12 -30.54 -3.91 26.14
C ILE A 12 -29.16 -3.76 25.48
N VAL A 13 -28.18 -4.54 25.92
CA VAL A 13 -26.82 -4.53 25.34
C VAL A 13 -26.82 -5.02 23.89
N GLU A 14 -27.61 -6.06 23.58
CA GLU A 14 -27.74 -6.63 22.24
C GLU A 14 -28.51 -5.71 21.28
N ASP A 15 -29.57 -5.05 21.73
CA ASP A 15 -30.30 -4.11 20.88
C ASP A 15 -29.46 -2.85 20.55
N GLU A 16 -28.64 -2.39 21.50
CA GLU A 16 -27.70 -1.28 21.28
C GLU A 16 -26.55 -1.64 20.33
N ARG A 17 -25.99 -2.85 20.45
CA ARG A 17 -25.00 -3.37 19.48
C ARG A 17 -25.59 -3.38 18.07
N ARG A 18 -26.83 -3.86 17.93
CA ARG A 18 -27.56 -3.90 16.66
C ARG A 18 -27.91 -2.49 16.14
N SER A 19 -28.20 -1.56 17.04
CA SER A 19 -28.46 -0.15 16.73
C SER A 19 -27.21 0.56 16.21
N GLY A 20 -26.05 0.32 16.84
CA GLY A 20 -24.74 0.79 16.39
C GLY A 20 -24.40 0.29 14.99
N ALA A 21 -24.56 -1.01 14.75
CA ALA A 21 -24.32 -1.62 13.44
C ALA A 21 -25.22 -1.02 12.34
N ARG A 22 -26.53 -0.85 12.60
CA ARG A 22 -27.47 -0.24 11.65
C ARG A 22 -27.11 1.20 11.28
N ARG A 23 -26.67 2.01 12.25
CA ARG A 23 -26.29 3.42 12.02
C ARG A 23 -24.94 3.56 11.32
N ALA A 24 -24.04 2.59 11.49
CA ALA A 24 -22.82 2.48 10.70
C ALA A 24 -23.15 2.27 9.20
N CYS A 25 -24.07 1.36 8.90
CA CYS A 25 -24.57 1.16 7.53
C CYS A 25 -25.28 2.40 6.93
N GLN A 26 -25.71 3.36 7.76
CA GLN A 26 -26.36 4.60 7.34
C GLN A 26 -25.39 5.80 7.20
N GLY A 27 -24.09 5.63 7.46
CA GLY A 27 -23.09 6.69 7.29
C GLY A 27 -23.14 7.83 8.33
N ILE A 28 -23.87 7.65 9.43
CA ILE A 28 -23.99 8.66 10.49
C ILE A 28 -22.68 8.71 11.28
N SER A 29 -22.11 9.89 11.55
CA SER A 29 -20.83 10.01 12.29
C SER A 29 -20.97 9.56 13.76
N PRO A 30 -19.97 8.87 14.33
CA PRO A 30 -20.00 8.43 15.73
C PRO A 30 -20.07 9.61 16.70
N GLU A 31 -19.46 10.75 16.37
CA GLU A 31 -19.53 11.98 17.14
C GLU A 31 -20.97 12.50 17.22
N ILE A 32 -21.71 12.42 16.12
CA ILE A 32 -23.14 12.80 16.07
C ILE A 32 -23.96 11.86 16.95
N VAL A 33 -23.72 10.55 16.89
CA VAL A 33 -24.49 9.60 17.72
C VAL A 33 -24.19 9.81 19.21
N VAL A 34 -22.92 9.99 19.59
CA VAL A 34 -22.53 10.31 20.98
C VAL A 34 -23.16 11.63 21.43
N ALA A 35 -23.17 12.66 20.57
CA ALA A 35 -23.79 13.95 20.87
C ALA A 35 -25.31 13.82 21.13
N VAL A 36 -26.02 13.03 20.31
CA VAL A 36 -27.46 12.79 20.47
C VAL A 36 -27.74 12.02 21.77
N TYR A 37 -26.98 10.98 22.09
CA TYR A 37 -27.15 10.24 23.35
C TYR A 37 -26.89 11.14 24.57
N ARG A 38 -25.82 11.96 24.54
CA ARG A 38 -25.55 12.93 25.60
C ARG A 38 -26.69 13.94 25.77
N ALA A 39 -27.33 14.36 24.68
CA ALA A 39 -28.48 15.25 24.74
C ALA A 39 -29.70 14.58 25.41
N VAL A 40 -30.03 13.34 25.02
CA VAL A 40 -31.14 12.57 25.61
C VAL A 40 -30.91 12.32 27.11
N ILE A 41 -29.68 11.98 27.50
CA ILE A 41 -29.31 11.78 28.90
C ILE A 41 -29.38 13.10 29.69
N GLY A 42 -29.00 14.22 29.08
CA GLY A 42 -29.19 15.54 29.66
C GLY A 42 -30.65 15.81 30.03
N ILE A 43 -31.57 15.51 29.11
CA ILE A 43 -33.02 15.63 29.35
C ILE A 43 -33.48 14.71 30.50
N LEU A 44 -33.04 13.45 30.52
CA LEU A 44 -33.40 12.50 31.58
C LEU A 44 -32.86 12.92 32.95
N ARG A 45 -31.63 13.46 33.00
CA ARG A 45 -31.04 14.01 34.22
C ARG A 45 -31.85 15.19 34.73
N ASP A 46 -32.23 16.11 33.85
CA ASP A 46 -32.94 17.33 34.25
C ASP A 46 -34.33 16.98 34.80
N GLU A 47 -35.08 16.07 34.15
CA GLU A 47 -36.37 15.59 34.67
C GLU A 47 -36.23 14.81 36.00
N PHE A 48 -35.16 14.04 36.16
CA PHE A 48 -34.85 13.36 37.43
C PHE A 48 -34.63 14.38 38.56
N MET A 49 -33.86 15.44 38.30
CA MET A 49 -33.58 16.49 39.28
C MET A 49 -34.85 17.26 39.66
N ASP A 50 -35.70 17.57 38.69
CA ASP A 50 -36.98 18.25 38.91
C ASP A 50 -37.95 17.39 39.74
N SER A 51 -38.03 16.10 39.43
CA SER A 51 -38.86 15.15 40.18
C SER A 51 -38.35 14.90 41.61
N ALA A 52 -37.03 14.77 41.79
CA ALA A 52 -36.43 14.62 43.12
C ALA A 52 -36.65 15.85 44.00
N SER A 53 -36.56 17.05 43.41
CA SER A 53 -36.83 18.31 44.10
C SER A 53 -38.29 18.44 44.53
N ARG A 54 -39.24 18.09 43.64
CA ARG A 54 -40.69 18.11 43.95
C ARG A 54 -41.11 17.16 45.05
N THR A 55 -40.40 16.03 45.19
CA THR A 55 -40.72 14.98 46.16
C THR A 55 -39.94 15.11 47.47
N GLY A 56 -39.02 16.07 47.58
CA GLY A 56 -38.19 16.26 48.77
C GLY A 56 -37.22 15.10 49.02
N ALA A 57 -36.72 14.47 47.96
CA ALA A 57 -35.79 13.36 48.07
C ALA A 57 -34.52 13.78 48.84
N SER A 58 -33.92 12.83 49.57
CA SER A 58 -32.68 13.11 50.29
C SER A 58 -31.51 13.35 49.32
N VAL A 59 -30.52 14.13 49.76
CA VAL A 59 -29.29 14.39 49.01
C VAL A 59 -28.58 13.10 48.62
N ASP A 60 -28.56 12.10 49.51
CA ASP A 60 -27.96 10.79 49.22
C ASP A 60 -28.70 10.03 48.12
N ALA A 61 -30.03 10.08 48.10
CA ALA A 61 -30.84 9.45 47.06
C ALA A 61 -30.65 10.14 45.69
N MET A 62 -30.52 11.48 45.68
CA MET A 62 -30.21 12.25 44.48
C MET A 62 -28.83 11.92 43.93
N LEU A 63 -27.80 11.85 44.79
CA LEU A 63 -26.44 11.48 44.40
C LEU A 63 -26.36 10.06 43.85
N ASP A 64 -27.08 9.09 44.45
CA ASP A 64 -27.12 7.72 43.95
C ASP A 64 -27.83 7.63 42.57
N GLY A 65 -28.92 8.38 42.38
CA GLY A 65 -29.62 8.46 41.10
C GLY A 65 -28.76 9.08 39.98
N ILE A 66 -28.06 10.18 40.27
CA ILE A 66 -27.11 10.81 39.33
C ILE A 66 -25.98 9.84 38.98
N ARG A 67 -25.38 9.16 39.98
CA ARG A 67 -24.33 8.17 39.73
C ARG A 67 -24.80 7.04 38.82
N ARG A 68 -26.05 6.55 38.98
CA ARG A 68 -26.64 5.52 38.11
C ARG A 68 -26.82 6.02 36.68
N LEU A 69 -27.28 7.26 36.48
CA LEU A 69 -27.38 7.89 35.17
C LEU A 69 -26.01 8.02 34.47
N TRP A 70 -24.96 8.35 35.22
CA TRP A 70 -23.59 8.41 34.68
C TRP A 70 -23.07 7.03 34.25
N VAL A 71 -23.25 5.99 35.06
CA VAL A 71 -22.85 4.61 34.69
C VAL A 71 -23.57 4.14 33.43
N LEU A 72 -24.85 4.47 33.30
CA LEU A 72 -25.65 4.18 32.11
C LEU A 72 -25.08 4.87 30.86
N THR A 73 -24.67 6.13 31.00
CA THR A 73 -24.08 6.95 29.94
C THR A 73 -22.75 6.38 29.43
N ASP A 74 -21.86 6.03 30.35
CA ASP A 74 -20.54 5.48 30.02
C ASP A 74 -20.67 4.11 29.35
N HIS A 75 -21.60 3.28 29.81
CA HIS A 75 -21.87 1.98 29.21
C HIS A 75 -22.40 2.10 27.78
N PHE A 76 -23.45 2.90 27.53
CA PHE A 76 -23.98 3.07 26.18
C PHE A 76 -22.97 3.72 25.22
N SER A 77 -22.22 4.71 25.69
CA SER A 77 -21.22 5.39 24.86
C SER A 77 -20.11 4.44 24.44
N SER A 78 -19.64 3.57 25.34
CA SER A 78 -18.55 2.62 25.05
C SER A 78 -19.01 1.43 24.19
N THR A 79 -20.17 0.83 24.47
CA THR A 79 -20.69 -0.31 23.70
C THR A 79 -21.03 0.08 22.26
N LEU A 80 -21.64 1.24 22.05
CA LEU A 80 -22.00 1.74 20.72
C LEU A 80 -20.76 2.02 19.86
N VAL A 81 -19.77 2.71 20.44
CA VAL A 81 -18.53 3.05 19.75
C VAL A 81 -17.73 1.78 19.42
N ALA A 82 -17.64 0.82 20.35
CA ALA A 82 -16.96 -0.45 20.13
C ALA A 82 -17.65 -1.29 19.03
N ALA A 83 -18.98 -1.43 19.06
CA ALA A 83 -19.74 -2.17 18.05
C ALA A 83 -19.57 -1.55 16.65
N ARG A 84 -19.46 -0.22 16.55
CA ARG A 84 -19.16 0.44 15.28
C ARG A 84 -17.73 0.20 14.83
N TYR A 85 -16.75 0.33 15.71
CA TYR A 85 -15.35 0.07 15.36
C TYR A 85 -15.17 -1.33 14.78
N GLU A 86 -15.90 -2.33 15.29
CA GLU A 86 -15.90 -3.68 14.74
C GLU A 86 -16.45 -3.73 13.30
N VAL A 87 -17.55 -3.02 13.02
CA VAL A 87 -18.14 -2.93 11.68
C VAL A 87 -17.23 -2.20 10.71
N ASP A 88 -16.74 -1.01 11.06
CA ASP A 88 -15.85 -0.21 10.21
C ASP A 88 -14.57 -0.99 9.86
N LEU A 89 -14.06 -1.75 10.82
CA LEU A 89 -12.87 -2.58 10.65
C LEU A 89 -13.16 -3.85 9.85
N SER A 90 -14.35 -4.44 9.96
CA SER A 90 -14.82 -5.51 9.06
C SER A 90 -14.93 -5.01 7.62
N ASP A 91 -15.59 -3.88 7.42
CA ASP A 91 -15.77 -3.25 6.10
C ASP A 91 -14.42 -2.91 5.46
N ALA A 92 -13.49 -2.36 6.24
CA ALA A 92 -12.13 -2.07 5.78
C ALA A 92 -11.38 -3.35 5.36
N ARG A 93 -11.52 -4.44 6.14
CA ARG A 93 -10.92 -5.74 5.80
C ARG A 93 -11.54 -6.33 4.54
N GLU A 94 -12.85 -6.29 4.39
CA GLU A 94 -13.55 -6.77 3.20
C GLU A 94 -13.18 -5.95 1.97
N ALA A 95 -13.06 -4.62 2.11
CA ALA A 95 -12.59 -3.77 1.03
C ALA A 95 -11.16 -4.12 0.59
N GLU A 96 -10.28 -4.41 1.54
CA GLU A 96 -8.91 -4.82 1.24
C GLU A 96 -8.85 -6.21 0.61
N GLN A 97 -9.61 -7.18 1.13
CA GLN A 97 -9.75 -8.51 0.55
C GLN A 97 -10.28 -8.45 -0.89
N ARG A 98 -11.27 -7.59 -1.16
CA ARG A 98 -11.77 -7.35 -2.52
C ARG A 98 -10.69 -6.85 -3.46
N LYS A 99 -9.82 -5.92 -3.02
CA LYS A 99 -8.67 -5.46 -3.84
C LYS A 99 -7.68 -6.58 -4.10
N VAL A 100 -7.31 -7.36 -3.08
CA VAL A 100 -6.38 -8.48 -3.21
C VAL A 100 -6.92 -9.52 -4.18
N SER A 101 -8.18 -9.91 -4.03
CA SER A 101 -8.83 -10.86 -4.95
C SER A 101 -8.91 -10.32 -6.37
N PHE A 102 -9.19 -9.03 -6.55
CA PHE A 102 -9.17 -8.39 -7.86
C PHE A 102 -7.79 -8.43 -8.51
N VAL A 103 -6.74 -7.98 -7.81
CA VAL A 103 -5.39 -7.97 -8.37
C VAL A 103 -4.94 -9.40 -8.68
N ARG A 104 -5.22 -10.37 -7.81
CA ARG A 104 -4.91 -11.78 -8.10
C ARG A 104 -5.60 -12.28 -9.36
N LEU A 105 -6.91 -12.09 -9.48
CA LEU A 105 -7.67 -12.46 -10.69
C LEU A 105 -7.11 -11.77 -11.94
N ALA A 106 -6.86 -10.46 -11.86
CA ALA A 106 -6.44 -9.65 -12.99
C ALA A 106 -5.03 -9.97 -13.50
N LEU A 107 -4.14 -10.44 -12.62
CA LEU A 107 -2.74 -10.73 -12.96
C LEU A 107 -2.46 -12.22 -13.16
N ASP A 108 -3.43 -13.10 -12.91
CA ASP A 108 -3.31 -14.54 -13.10
C ASP A 108 -3.39 -14.89 -14.60
N PRO A 109 -2.37 -15.56 -15.18
CA PRO A 109 -2.36 -15.95 -16.59
C PRO A 109 -3.39 -17.02 -16.96
N THR A 110 -4.04 -17.65 -15.99
CA THR A 110 -5.07 -18.68 -16.21
C THR A 110 -6.49 -18.13 -16.17
N SER A 111 -6.67 -16.87 -15.78
CA SER A 111 -7.97 -16.21 -15.75
C SER A 111 -8.58 -16.04 -17.15
N ASP A 112 -9.89 -16.20 -17.25
CA ASP A 112 -10.63 -15.88 -18.48
C ASP A 112 -10.52 -14.37 -18.78
N PRO A 113 -10.10 -13.94 -19.99
CA PRO A 113 -10.02 -12.53 -20.36
C PRO A 113 -11.33 -11.76 -20.13
N HIS A 114 -12.49 -12.39 -20.33
CA HIS A 114 -13.79 -11.76 -20.10
C HIS A 114 -14.01 -11.48 -18.61
N ASP A 115 -13.63 -12.39 -17.72
CA ASP A 115 -13.73 -12.20 -16.27
C ASP A 115 -12.78 -11.10 -15.77
N VAL A 116 -11.57 -11.02 -16.35
CA VAL A 116 -10.62 -9.94 -16.07
C VAL A 116 -11.20 -8.59 -16.47
N VAL A 117 -11.74 -8.46 -17.68
CA VAL A 117 -12.38 -7.21 -18.14
C VAL A 117 -13.57 -6.84 -17.26
N ALA A 118 -14.43 -7.81 -16.92
CA ALA A 118 -15.57 -7.56 -16.04
C ALA A 118 -15.14 -7.10 -14.64
N ALA A 119 -14.06 -7.68 -14.10
CA ALA A 119 -13.49 -7.25 -12.83
C ALA A 119 -12.89 -5.85 -12.90
N CYS A 120 -12.20 -5.51 -13.99
CA CYS A 120 -11.67 -4.17 -14.24
C CYS A 120 -12.78 -3.13 -14.17
N VAL A 121 -13.89 -3.34 -14.89
CA VAL A 121 -15.05 -2.43 -14.87
C VAL A 121 -15.64 -2.27 -13.48
N ARG A 122 -15.80 -3.36 -12.71
CA ARG A 122 -16.28 -3.29 -11.32
C ARG A 122 -15.37 -2.48 -10.40
N HIS A 123 -14.08 -2.41 -10.70
CA HIS A 123 -13.08 -1.64 -9.95
C HIS A 123 -12.83 -0.23 -10.53
N GLY A 124 -13.63 0.21 -11.50
CA GLY A 124 -13.56 1.56 -12.09
C GLY A 124 -12.56 1.72 -13.23
N LEU A 125 -11.99 0.62 -13.74
CA LEU A 125 -11.15 0.65 -14.94
C LEU A 125 -12.04 0.56 -16.19
N ARG A 126 -11.60 1.21 -17.26
CA ARG A 126 -12.20 1.10 -18.58
C ARG A 126 -11.71 -0.16 -19.28
N ALA A 127 -12.61 -0.84 -20.00
CA ALA A 127 -12.27 -2.03 -20.78
C ALA A 127 -11.28 -1.75 -21.92
N ASP A 128 -11.31 -0.53 -22.47
CA ASP A 128 -10.42 -0.01 -23.52
C ASP A 128 -9.28 0.86 -22.98
N GLY A 129 -9.14 0.96 -21.65
CA GLY A 129 -8.11 1.76 -21.00
C GLY A 129 -6.72 1.12 -21.09
N ALA A 130 -5.69 1.94 -20.96
CA ALA A 130 -4.30 1.48 -20.92
C ALA A 130 -3.69 1.75 -19.54
N TYR A 131 -3.13 0.71 -18.93
CA TYR A 131 -2.71 0.71 -17.53
C TYR A 131 -1.27 0.22 -17.36
N TRP A 132 -0.65 0.65 -16.28
CA TRP A 132 0.69 0.25 -15.87
C TRP A 132 0.61 -0.79 -14.76
N LEU A 133 1.30 -1.91 -14.96
CA LEU A 133 1.48 -2.93 -13.95
C LEU A 133 2.75 -2.58 -13.19
N VAL A 134 2.65 -2.52 -11.87
CA VAL A 134 3.78 -2.20 -10.99
C VAL A 134 4.02 -3.34 -10.01
N ARG A 135 5.29 -3.62 -9.76
CA ARG A 135 5.74 -4.42 -8.63
C ARG A 135 6.87 -3.70 -7.93
N ALA A 136 6.89 -3.71 -6.62
CA ALA A 136 7.97 -3.12 -5.83
C ALA A 136 8.36 -4.00 -4.66
N ALA A 137 9.64 -3.94 -4.31
CA ALA A 137 10.17 -4.56 -3.12
C ALA A 137 11.08 -3.55 -2.41
N ALA A 138 10.81 -3.33 -1.13
CA ALA A 138 11.67 -2.55 -0.26
C ALA A 138 12.70 -3.45 0.42
N ARG A 139 13.86 -2.88 0.72
CA ARG A 139 14.87 -3.52 1.58
C ARG A 139 14.72 -3.09 3.03
N SER A 140 14.39 -1.82 3.27
CA SER A 140 14.33 -1.24 4.62
C SER A 140 13.03 -0.49 4.91
N GLU A 141 12.32 -0.08 3.85
CA GLU A 141 11.11 0.73 3.92
C GLU A 141 9.89 -0.10 4.31
N SER A 142 8.95 0.55 5.00
CA SER A 142 7.66 -0.07 5.29
C SER A 142 6.82 -0.21 4.02
N ILE A 143 6.03 -1.28 3.93
CA ILE A 143 5.11 -1.52 2.80
C ILE A 143 4.13 -0.36 2.61
N ALA A 144 3.66 0.25 3.70
CA ALA A 144 2.79 1.42 3.66
C ALA A 144 3.48 2.63 3.00
N ALA A 145 4.78 2.85 3.27
CA ALA A 145 5.55 3.92 2.64
C ALA A 145 5.74 3.66 1.14
N VAL A 146 6.04 2.41 0.75
CA VAL A 146 6.15 2.01 -0.66
C VAL A 146 4.82 2.24 -1.40
N GLN A 147 3.70 1.78 -0.82
CA GLN A 147 2.38 2.01 -1.41
C GLN A 147 2.05 3.50 -1.54
N ALA A 148 2.42 4.31 -0.54
CA ALA A 148 2.21 5.76 -0.61
C ALA A 148 3.06 6.42 -1.70
N ALA A 149 4.32 6.01 -1.87
CA ALA A 149 5.22 6.53 -2.90
C ALA A 149 4.78 6.17 -4.33
N LEU A 150 4.16 5.00 -4.50
CA LEU A 150 3.68 4.52 -5.81
C LEU A 150 2.28 5.04 -6.19
N LYS A 151 1.52 5.58 -5.22
CA LYS A 151 0.17 6.07 -5.50
C LYS A 151 0.22 7.25 -6.49
N PRO A 152 -0.61 7.22 -7.54
CA PRO A 152 -0.78 8.37 -8.43
C PRO A 152 -1.24 9.59 -7.64
N ALA A 153 -0.69 10.76 -7.97
CA ALA A 153 -1.10 12.02 -7.33
C ALA A 153 -2.55 12.40 -7.69
N HIS A 154 -2.98 12.05 -8.90
CA HIS A 154 -4.30 12.39 -9.43
C HIS A 154 -4.93 11.16 -10.10
N PRO A 155 -6.16 10.78 -9.75
CA PRO A 155 -6.91 9.75 -10.48
C PRO A 155 -7.13 10.13 -11.95
N ILE A 156 -7.11 9.15 -12.85
CA ILE A 156 -7.54 9.33 -14.25
C ILE A 156 -8.91 8.70 -14.38
N ASP A 157 -9.89 9.45 -14.90
CA ASP A 157 -11.28 9.01 -15.08
C ASP A 157 -11.89 8.41 -13.80
N GLY A 158 -11.52 8.96 -12.62
CA GLY A 158 -11.96 8.47 -11.32
C GLY A 158 -11.22 7.24 -10.78
N PHE A 159 -10.35 6.61 -11.58
CA PHE A 159 -9.52 5.49 -11.14
C PHE A 159 -8.17 5.97 -10.59
N GLY A 160 -7.93 5.73 -9.30
CA GLY A 160 -6.71 6.12 -8.59
C GLY A 160 -5.62 5.06 -8.54
N GLY A 161 -5.80 3.92 -9.23
CA GLY A 161 -4.93 2.76 -9.10
C GLY A 161 -5.32 1.83 -7.94
N VAL A 162 -4.93 0.57 -8.05
CA VAL A 162 -5.07 -0.44 -6.99
C VAL A 162 -3.69 -1.00 -6.70
N LEU A 163 -3.27 -0.91 -5.44
CA LEU A 163 -2.03 -1.49 -4.94
C LEU A 163 -2.39 -2.44 -3.81
N VAL A 164 -1.78 -3.62 -3.83
CA VAL A 164 -1.91 -4.65 -2.79
C VAL A 164 -0.51 -5.08 -2.37
N SER A 165 -0.40 -5.72 -1.21
CA SER A 165 0.87 -6.25 -0.72
C SER A 165 0.79 -7.74 -0.49
N ASP A 166 1.81 -8.46 -0.93
CA ASP A 166 1.97 -9.90 -0.70
C ASP A 166 3.42 -10.21 -0.34
N TYR A 167 3.63 -10.91 0.79
CA TYR A 167 4.95 -11.32 1.33
C TYR A 167 6.07 -10.26 1.21
N GLY A 168 5.79 -9.01 1.60
CA GLY A 168 6.79 -7.93 1.58
C GLY A 168 7.06 -7.34 0.19
N THR A 169 6.23 -7.66 -0.80
CA THR A 169 6.23 -7.02 -2.12
C THR A 169 4.90 -6.28 -2.32
N VAL A 170 4.96 -5.15 -3.01
CA VAL A 170 3.78 -4.41 -3.45
C VAL A 170 3.55 -4.75 -4.91
N GLU A 171 2.31 -5.03 -5.30
CA GLU A 171 1.93 -5.20 -6.70
C GLU A 171 0.62 -4.48 -6.99
N GLY A 172 0.41 -4.08 -8.24
CA GLY A 172 -0.83 -3.41 -8.58
C GLY A 172 -0.93 -2.88 -9.99
N ILE A 173 -2.04 -2.18 -10.22
CA ILE A 173 -2.46 -1.63 -11.51
C ILE A 173 -2.64 -0.12 -11.33
N LEU A 174 -1.95 0.67 -12.13
CA LEU A 174 -1.95 2.13 -12.07
C LEU A 174 -2.44 2.75 -13.39
N PRO A 175 -3.19 3.86 -13.35
CA PRO A 175 -3.60 4.61 -14.54
C PRO A 175 -2.43 5.31 -15.24
N THR A 176 -1.36 5.60 -14.51
CA THR A 176 -0.19 6.35 -15.00
C THR A 176 1.09 5.62 -14.63
N ARG A 177 2.15 5.82 -15.42
CA ARG A 177 3.49 5.34 -15.06
C ARG A 177 3.87 5.95 -13.69
N PRO A 178 4.25 5.14 -12.70
CA PRO A 178 4.68 5.68 -11.41
C PRO A 178 5.98 6.48 -11.60
N ARG A 179 6.18 7.47 -10.73
CA ARG A 179 7.43 8.23 -10.69
C ARG A 179 8.51 7.40 -10.01
N GLU A 180 9.77 7.67 -10.37
CA GLU A 180 10.91 7.06 -9.71
C GLU A 180 10.94 7.47 -8.22
N PRO A 181 10.93 6.51 -7.28
CA PRO A 181 11.07 6.81 -5.86
C PRO A 181 12.43 7.46 -5.59
N THR A 182 12.43 8.72 -5.16
CA THR A 182 13.68 9.45 -4.91
C THR A 182 14.18 9.19 -3.49
N GLY A 183 15.44 8.78 -3.33
CA GLY A 183 16.08 8.65 -2.01
C GLY A 183 15.63 7.45 -1.18
N THR A 184 15.15 6.38 -1.82
CA THR A 184 14.67 5.15 -1.16
C THR A 184 15.39 3.91 -1.71
N ASP A 185 15.69 2.94 -0.86
CA ASP A 185 16.27 1.62 -1.19
C ASP A 185 15.17 0.64 -1.66
N VAL A 186 14.36 1.12 -2.62
CA VAL A 186 13.21 0.41 -3.18
C VAL A 186 13.47 0.11 -4.64
N ALA A 187 13.36 -1.17 -5.01
CA ALA A 187 13.33 -1.60 -6.39
C ALA A 187 11.88 -1.59 -6.88
N VAL A 188 11.60 -0.88 -7.97
CA VAL A 188 10.29 -0.81 -8.61
C VAL A 188 10.42 -1.31 -10.04
N ALA A 189 9.60 -2.27 -10.42
CA ALA A 189 9.49 -2.77 -11.77
C ALA A 189 8.12 -2.40 -12.36
N VAL A 190 8.11 -1.94 -13.61
CA VAL A 190 6.89 -1.59 -14.34
C VAL A 190 6.80 -2.26 -15.70
N ALA A 191 5.58 -2.53 -16.13
CA ALA A 191 5.26 -2.97 -17.49
C ALA A 191 3.98 -2.28 -17.95
N GLY A 192 3.94 -1.81 -19.19
CA GLY A 192 2.83 -1.04 -19.71
C GLY A 192 3.24 0.10 -20.65
N PRO A 193 2.27 0.93 -21.07
CA PRO A 193 0.85 0.80 -20.76
C PRO A 193 0.22 -0.33 -21.60
N VAL A 194 -0.70 -1.10 -21.01
CA VAL A 194 -1.41 -2.22 -21.67
C VAL A 194 -2.90 -2.26 -21.31
N GLY A 195 -3.73 -2.86 -22.17
CA GLY A 195 -5.14 -3.10 -21.87
C GLY A 195 -5.37 -4.28 -20.93
N PRO A 196 -6.59 -4.44 -20.36
CA PRO A 196 -6.92 -5.52 -19.43
C PRO A 196 -6.59 -6.94 -19.92
N VAL A 197 -6.74 -7.20 -21.21
CA VAL A 197 -6.44 -8.51 -21.83
C VAL A 197 -4.96 -8.89 -21.73
N ASP A 198 -4.08 -7.90 -21.64
CA ASP A 198 -2.62 -8.08 -21.59
C ASP A 198 -2.05 -8.05 -20.16
N PHE A 199 -2.90 -7.93 -19.13
CA PHE A 199 -2.44 -7.75 -17.75
C PHE A 199 -1.55 -8.88 -17.24
N ALA A 200 -1.90 -10.14 -17.49
CA ALA A 200 -1.08 -11.28 -17.07
C ALA A 200 0.31 -11.28 -17.72
N ARG A 201 0.39 -10.90 -19.02
CA ARG A 201 1.66 -10.78 -19.73
C ARG A 201 2.53 -9.68 -19.11
N ALA A 202 1.97 -8.49 -18.92
CA ALA A 202 2.67 -7.37 -18.29
C ALA A 202 3.04 -7.66 -16.82
N ALA A 203 2.21 -8.41 -16.08
CA ALA A 203 2.53 -8.86 -14.72
C ALA A 203 3.73 -9.80 -14.68
N SER A 204 3.85 -10.68 -15.68
CA SER A 204 5.00 -11.57 -15.85
C SER A 204 6.28 -10.78 -16.19
N GLU A 205 6.16 -9.77 -17.06
CA GLU A 205 7.26 -8.86 -17.41
C GLU A 205 7.77 -8.07 -16.19
N SER A 206 6.87 -7.42 -15.44
CA SER A 206 7.25 -6.67 -14.23
C SER A 206 7.80 -7.58 -13.13
N ARG A 207 7.31 -8.83 -13.01
CA ARG A 207 7.86 -9.82 -12.07
C ARG A 207 9.29 -10.21 -12.43
N ARG A 208 9.59 -10.43 -13.72
CA ARG A 208 10.96 -10.70 -14.19
C ARG A 208 11.87 -9.51 -13.90
N ALA A 209 11.47 -8.32 -14.31
CA ALA A 209 12.22 -7.09 -14.07
C ALA A 209 12.54 -6.88 -12.57
N LEU A 210 11.56 -7.09 -11.68
CA LEU A 210 11.80 -6.96 -10.24
C LEU A 210 12.76 -8.02 -9.70
N ARG A 211 12.66 -9.28 -10.17
CA ARG A 211 13.61 -10.34 -9.76
C ARG A 211 15.03 -9.98 -10.18
N THR A 212 15.23 -9.54 -11.42
CA THR A 212 16.53 -9.09 -11.93
C THR A 212 17.05 -7.91 -11.12
N ALA A 213 16.25 -6.86 -10.91
CA ALA A 213 16.65 -5.71 -10.09
C ALA A 213 17.09 -6.14 -8.68
N ARG A 214 16.34 -7.04 -8.01
CA ARG A 214 16.71 -7.56 -6.69
C ARG A 214 17.99 -8.38 -6.71
N GLN A 215 18.18 -9.23 -7.73
CA GLN A 215 19.37 -10.06 -7.89
C GLN A 215 20.65 -9.22 -8.03
N PHE A 216 20.57 -8.11 -8.77
CA PHE A 216 21.69 -7.19 -8.99
C PHE A 216 21.76 -6.05 -7.97
N GLY A 217 20.86 -6.02 -6.98
CA GLY A 217 20.80 -4.98 -5.96
C GLY A 217 20.48 -3.59 -6.48
N LEU A 218 19.78 -3.51 -7.61
CA LEU A 218 19.34 -2.26 -8.22
C LEU A 218 18.16 -1.66 -7.45
N THR A 219 18.15 -0.33 -7.40
CA THR A 219 17.08 0.48 -6.80
C THR A 219 16.56 1.46 -7.84
N GLY A 220 15.38 2.03 -7.59
CA GLY A 220 14.73 2.93 -8.53
C GLY A 220 13.74 2.21 -9.45
N LEU A 221 13.39 2.87 -10.55
CA LEU A 221 12.32 2.45 -11.46
C LEU A 221 12.90 1.74 -12.69
N HIS A 222 12.49 0.49 -12.89
CA HIS A 222 12.94 -0.35 -13.97
C HIS A 222 11.78 -0.84 -14.84
N ASP A 223 11.99 -0.83 -16.15
CA ASP A 223 11.16 -1.53 -17.13
C ASP A 223 12.02 -2.55 -17.90
N ARG A 224 11.39 -3.26 -18.84
CA ARG A 224 12.08 -4.23 -19.69
C ARG A 224 13.28 -3.63 -20.42
N ASP A 225 13.15 -2.41 -20.93
CA ASP A 225 14.17 -1.78 -21.76
C ASP A 225 15.38 -1.37 -20.91
N SER A 226 15.15 -0.87 -19.70
CA SER A 226 16.20 -0.53 -18.74
C SER A 226 17.02 -1.73 -18.25
N LEU A 227 16.45 -2.94 -18.27
CA LEU A 227 17.09 -4.17 -17.79
C LEU A 227 17.42 -5.16 -18.92
N GLY A 228 17.23 -4.79 -20.19
CA GLY A 228 17.16 -5.71 -21.33
C GLY A 228 18.32 -6.72 -21.44
N ILE A 229 19.54 -6.32 -21.11
CA ILE A 229 20.71 -7.22 -21.08
C ILE A 229 20.73 -8.08 -19.81
N LEU A 230 20.41 -7.51 -18.65
CA LEU A 230 20.45 -8.20 -17.36
C LEU A 230 19.37 -9.28 -17.22
N VAL A 231 18.19 -9.07 -17.82
CA VAL A 231 17.13 -10.08 -17.85
C VAL A 231 17.58 -11.30 -18.66
N SER A 232 18.12 -11.09 -19.85
CA SER A 232 18.65 -12.17 -20.69
C SER A 232 19.81 -12.92 -20.03
N ILE A 233 20.69 -12.21 -19.31
CA ILE A 233 21.79 -12.82 -18.52
C ILE A 233 21.27 -13.65 -17.35
N SER A 234 20.20 -13.20 -16.68
CA SER A 234 19.66 -13.92 -15.52
C SER A 234 18.95 -15.23 -15.88
N GLU A 235 18.44 -15.34 -17.11
CA GLU A 235 17.69 -16.52 -17.58
C GLU A 235 18.58 -17.57 -18.25
N ASP A 236 19.79 -17.20 -18.69
CA ASP A 236 20.71 -18.08 -19.41
C ASP A 236 22.10 -18.09 -18.75
N HIS A 237 22.37 -19.15 -17.99
CA HIS A 237 23.64 -19.36 -17.31
C HIS A 237 24.81 -19.49 -18.30
N GLU A 238 24.59 -20.04 -19.49
CA GLU A 238 25.61 -20.15 -20.53
C GLU A 238 25.93 -18.77 -21.13
N LEU A 239 24.91 -17.94 -21.37
CA LEU A 239 25.07 -16.56 -21.82
C LEU A 239 25.79 -15.70 -20.78
N SER A 240 25.43 -15.83 -19.50
CA SER A 240 26.11 -15.15 -18.39
C SER A 240 27.60 -15.48 -18.35
N GLU A 241 27.93 -16.77 -18.45
CA GLU A 241 29.33 -17.25 -18.46
C GLU A 241 30.07 -16.81 -19.73
N LEU A 242 29.39 -16.79 -20.88
CA LEU A 242 29.96 -16.30 -22.14
C LEU A 242 30.27 -14.80 -22.08
N LEU A 243 29.36 -13.98 -21.57
CA LEU A 243 29.56 -12.54 -21.42
C LEU A 243 30.64 -12.23 -20.37
N ARG A 244 30.69 -13.00 -19.27
CA ARG A 244 31.77 -12.90 -18.29
C ARG A 244 33.13 -13.18 -18.92
N ARG A 245 33.26 -14.28 -19.68
CA ARG A 245 34.50 -14.64 -20.38
C ARG A 245 34.89 -13.62 -21.45
N ARG A 246 33.90 -13.03 -22.13
CA ARG A 246 34.10 -12.09 -23.23
C ARG A 246 34.47 -10.69 -22.75
N TYR A 247 33.81 -10.18 -21.71
CA TYR A 247 33.90 -8.76 -21.32
C TYR A 247 34.54 -8.54 -19.94
N VAL A 248 34.34 -9.45 -18.98
CA VAL A 248 34.83 -9.27 -17.60
C VAL A 248 36.24 -9.86 -17.42
N ASP A 249 36.47 -11.08 -17.90
CA ASP A 249 37.73 -11.79 -17.73
C ASP A 249 38.94 -11.14 -18.42
N PRO A 250 38.81 -10.49 -19.59
CA PRO A 250 39.94 -9.78 -20.18
C PRO A 250 40.32 -8.53 -19.39
N VAL A 251 39.35 -7.80 -18.81
CA VAL A 251 39.61 -6.62 -17.97
C VAL A 251 40.33 -7.03 -16.69
N ARG A 252 39.88 -8.11 -16.04
CA ARG A 252 40.51 -8.67 -14.83
C ARG A 252 41.92 -9.18 -15.07
N ARG A 253 42.18 -9.78 -16.23
CA ARG A 253 43.51 -10.32 -16.57
C ARG A 253 44.48 -9.26 -17.12
N GLY A 254 43.97 -8.20 -17.74
CA GLY A 254 44.76 -7.27 -18.55
C GLY A 254 45.16 -5.96 -17.89
N SER A 255 44.67 -5.62 -16.69
CA SER A 255 44.94 -4.29 -16.12
C SER A 255 45.11 -4.26 -14.60
N THR A 256 46.14 -3.54 -14.14
CA THR A 256 46.37 -3.18 -12.73
C THR A 256 45.27 -2.24 -12.19
N ILE A 257 44.49 -1.63 -13.08
CA ILE A 257 43.39 -0.70 -12.79
C ILE A 257 42.02 -1.33 -13.06
N SER A 258 41.90 -2.65 -13.01
CA SER A 258 40.64 -3.36 -13.35
C SER A 258 39.48 -2.95 -12.44
N GLU A 259 39.72 -2.79 -11.13
CA GLU A 259 38.73 -2.31 -10.16
C GLU A 259 38.27 -0.89 -10.49
N ASP A 260 39.21 0.02 -10.76
CA ASP A 260 38.91 1.39 -11.20
C ASP A 260 38.06 1.44 -12.49
N ILE A 261 38.27 0.52 -13.42
CA ILE A 261 37.49 0.41 -14.66
C ILE A 261 36.07 -0.04 -14.33
N PHE A 262 35.89 -1.06 -13.48
CA PHE A 262 34.55 -1.51 -13.08
C PHE A 262 33.79 -0.42 -12.33
N GLU A 263 34.44 0.28 -11.41
CA GLU A 263 33.85 1.41 -10.68
C GLU A 263 33.44 2.55 -11.62
N THR A 264 34.27 2.83 -12.63
CA THR A 264 33.98 3.85 -13.66
C THR A 264 32.82 3.44 -14.57
N VAL A 265 32.72 2.17 -14.94
CA VAL A 265 31.60 1.63 -15.73
C VAL A 265 30.31 1.69 -14.91
N ASP A 266 30.35 1.31 -13.63
CA ASP A 266 29.19 1.33 -12.74
C ASP A 266 28.66 2.77 -12.55
N ALA A 267 29.55 3.72 -12.26
CA ALA A 267 29.20 5.14 -12.16
C ALA A 267 28.68 5.75 -13.48
N TYR A 268 29.14 5.23 -14.63
CA TYR A 268 28.64 5.66 -15.93
C TYR A 268 27.25 5.08 -16.23
N LEU A 269 27.02 3.80 -15.96
CA LEU A 269 25.74 3.13 -16.23
C LEU A 269 24.61 3.67 -15.36
N ASP A 270 24.90 4.21 -14.18
CA ASP A 270 23.93 4.86 -13.30
C ASP A 270 23.11 5.96 -14.01
N ARG A 271 23.71 6.73 -14.92
CA ARG A 271 23.02 7.84 -15.64
C ARG A 271 23.39 8.00 -17.12
N HIS A 272 24.15 7.07 -17.69
CA HIS A 272 24.74 7.16 -19.03
C HIS A 272 25.44 8.50 -19.32
N SER A 273 26.11 9.09 -18.32
CA SER A 273 26.65 10.44 -18.40
C SER A 273 28.09 10.53 -17.90
N ILE A 274 29.01 10.87 -18.81
CA ILE A 274 30.45 11.03 -18.51
C ILE A 274 30.69 12.14 -17.44
N PRO A 275 30.07 13.33 -17.53
CA PRO A 275 30.21 14.34 -16.48
C PRO A 275 29.68 13.87 -15.12
N HIS A 276 28.60 13.10 -15.11
CA HIS A 276 28.04 12.56 -13.85
C HIS A 276 28.99 11.55 -13.21
N ALA A 277 29.50 10.59 -13.99
CA ALA A 277 30.46 9.61 -13.50
C ALA A 277 31.75 10.26 -12.99
N ALA A 278 32.25 11.28 -13.70
CA ALA A 278 33.42 12.06 -13.28
C ALA A 278 33.20 12.75 -11.92
N ALA A 279 32.04 13.37 -11.73
CA ALA A 279 31.67 14.00 -10.47
C ALA A 279 31.50 12.98 -9.34
N LYS A 280 30.82 11.84 -9.60
CA LYS A 280 30.58 10.76 -8.62
C LYS A 280 31.89 10.14 -8.11
N LEU A 281 32.87 10.01 -8.99
CA LEU A 281 34.16 9.39 -8.68
C LEU A 281 35.27 10.39 -8.34
N PHE A 282 34.96 11.69 -8.29
CA PHE A 282 35.95 12.76 -8.06
C PHE A 282 37.17 12.70 -8.99
N ILE A 283 36.96 12.29 -10.24
CA ILE A 283 38.00 12.21 -11.27
C ILE A 283 37.69 13.11 -12.45
N HIS A 284 38.71 13.41 -13.25
CA HIS A 284 38.53 14.23 -14.45
C HIS A 284 37.75 13.48 -15.55
N VAL A 285 36.91 14.18 -16.33
CA VAL A 285 36.13 13.61 -17.44
C VAL A 285 36.96 12.86 -18.48
N ASN A 286 38.22 13.29 -18.70
CA ASN A 286 39.13 12.57 -19.60
C ASN A 286 39.60 11.22 -19.04
N THR A 287 39.71 11.09 -17.72
CA THR A 287 40.04 9.82 -17.06
C THR A 287 38.89 8.83 -17.20
N VAL A 288 37.64 9.30 -17.07
CA VAL A 288 36.44 8.49 -17.35
C VAL A 288 36.45 7.99 -18.79
N ARG A 289 36.66 8.90 -19.77
CA ARG A 289 36.75 8.53 -21.19
C ARG A 289 37.86 7.51 -21.46
N TYR A 290 39.02 7.69 -20.87
CA TYR A 290 40.14 6.76 -21.01
C TYR A 290 39.77 5.38 -20.46
N ARG A 291 39.24 5.30 -19.23
CA ARG A 291 38.86 4.03 -18.59
C ARG A 291 37.74 3.31 -19.36
N LEU A 292 36.74 4.04 -19.86
CA LEU A 292 35.68 3.47 -20.71
C LEU A 292 36.20 2.97 -22.06
N ARG A 293 37.16 3.67 -22.68
CA ARG A 293 37.77 3.25 -23.95
C ARG A 293 38.76 2.08 -23.79
N SER A 294 39.27 1.89 -22.58
CA SER A 294 40.13 0.76 -22.20
C SER A 294 39.32 -0.52 -21.90
N SER A 295 37.99 -0.44 -21.89
CA SER A 295 37.11 -1.60 -21.81
C SER A 295 37.14 -2.35 -23.15
N PRO A 296 37.34 -3.67 -23.17
CA PRO A 296 37.39 -4.44 -24.41
C PRO A 296 36.04 -4.38 -25.14
N SER A 297 36.10 -4.19 -26.46
CA SER A 297 34.97 -4.22 -27.40
C SER A 297 34.40 -5.61 -27.63
#